data_AF-A0A1D1XTF5-F1
#
_entry.id   AF-A0A1D1XTF5-F1
#
_cell.length_a   1.000
_cell.length_b   1.000
_cell.length_c   1.000
_cell.angle_alpha   90.00
_cell.angle_beta   90.00
_cell.angle_gamma   90.00
#
_symmetry.space_group_name_H-M   'P 1'
#
loop_
_entity.id
_entity.type
_entity.pdbx_description
1 polymer ?
#
loop_
_entity_poly.entity_id
_entity_poly.type
_entity_poly.pdbx_seq_one_letter_code
_entity_poly.pdbx_strand_id
1 'polypeptide(L)'
;SLWADPAPPPASTAAPDPKHSSKSLVLCNPLTRSYRALPQLGSAWSRHGTVLAAPTGHVLLLAELAALWYNPGSFQWLTFSLNLPSKPRSPVLVADAVYALCDVGSPWRSQWKLFSCRLRELGGPRGWDRLEKHEWGDVFDILKRPRLIRGRGEGRILMVGGLRSSFAVDAPCSTVLILRLDLGTLAWDEAGRMPLEMYRCFGGSGAPGGTNKVKVFGGYGRVWFSGKKVRGKLVMWEEEEVGKSGGGGGKWRWVDGVPGYGDGVYRGFVFNAELAAVP
;
A
#
# COMPACT_ATOMS: atom_id res chain seq x y z
N SER A 1 12.20 16.69 17.65
CA SER A 1 10.83 16.77 18.21
C SER A 1 10.10 17.85 17.45
N LEU A 2 8.89 17.58 16.95
CA LEU A 2 8.10 18.57 16.23
C LEU A 2 6.70 18.58 16.86
N TRP A 3 6.65 19.17 18.05
CA TRP A 3 5.39 19.59 18.67
C TRP A 3 5.36 21.10 18.52
N ALA A 4 4.36 21.61 17.82
CA ALA A 4 3.90 22.98 17.97
C ALA A 4 2.52 22.87 18.61
N ASP A 5 2.40 23.32 19.86
CA ASP A 5 1.09 23.54 20.46
C ASP A 5 0.37 24.62 19.64
N PRO A 6 -0.83 24.36 19.11
CA PRO A 6 -1.61 25.40 18.48
C PRO A 6 -2.16 26.33 19.57
N ALA A 7 -1.73 27.59 19.55
CA ALA A 7 -2.52 28.65 20.18
C ALA A 7 -3.93 28.63 19.57
N PRO A 8 -5.00 28.71 20.38
CA PRO A 8 -6.36 28.63 19.88
C PRO A 8 -6.66 29.85 19.00
N PRO A 9 -7.32 29.67 17.83
CA PRO A 9 -7.78 30.79 17.02
C PRO A 9 -8.88 31.58 17.75
N PRO A 10 -9.07 32.87 17.43
CA PRO A 10 -10.10 33.69 18.06
C PRO A 10 -11.49 33.11 17.80
N ALA A 11 -12.31 33.12 18.85
CA ALA A 11 -13.59 32.44 18.93
C ALA A 11 -14.55 32.82 17.78
N SER A 12 -14.78 31.88 16.87
CA SER A 12 -16.01 31.86 16.07
C SER A 12 -17.09 31.14 16.88
N THR A 13 -18.18 31.84 17.18
CA THR A 13 -19.36 31.32 17.87
C THR A 13 -20.09 30.28 17.00
N ALA A 14 -19.62 29.04 17.06
CA ALA A 14 -20.39 27.82 16.82
C ALA A 14 -19.57 26.66 17.38
N ALA A 15 -19.88 26.22 18.60
CA ALA A 15 -19.35 24.97 19.12
C ALA A 15 -19.81 23.82 18.20
N PRO A 16 -18.91 22.98 17.66
CA PRO A 16 -19.36 21.83 16.89
C PRO A 16 -19.99 20.80 17.83
N ASP A 17 -21.24 20.43 17.53
CA ASP A 17 -21.94 19.33 18.20
C ASP A 17 -21.08 18.04 18.16
N PRO A 18 -20.85 17.36 19.29
CA PRO A 18 -19.96 16.19 19.37
C PRO A 18 -20.52 14.91 18.71
N LYS A 19 -21.62 15.01 17.94
CA LYS A 19 -22.31 13.86 17.30
C LYS A 19 -22.13 13.74 15.79
N HIS A 20 -21.53 14.72 15.10
CA HIS A 20 -21.21 14.56 13.67
C HIS A 20 -19.77 14.08 13.50
N SER A 21 -19.59 12.76 13.29
CA SER A 21 -18.29 12.22 12.89
C SER A 21 -17.91 12.84 11.54
N SER A 22 -16.92 13.75 11.52
CA SER A 22 -16.41 14.32 10.27
C SER A 22 -15.70 13.22 9.47
N LYS A 23 -16.42 12.51 8.59
CA LYS A 23 -15.85 11.53 7.67
C LYS A 23 -15.11 12.23 6.51
N SER A 24 -14.25 13.19 6.80
CA SER A 24 -13.44 13.89 5.79
C SER A 24 -12.04 13.31 5.72
N LEU A 25 -11.47 13.30 4.52
CA LEU A 25 -10.03 13.16 4.36
C LEU A 25 -9.35 14.51 4.54
N VAL A 26 -8.08 14.48 4.92
CA VAL A 26 -7.24 15.67 5.03
C VAL A 26 -6.04 15.50 4.10
N LEU A 27 -5.86 16.45 3.19
CA LEU A 27 -4.63 16.60 2.43
C LEU A 27 -3.63 17.36 3.29
N CYS A 28 -2.43 16.81 3.45
CA CYS A 28 -1.37 17.43 4.24
C CYS A 28 -0.16 17.66 3.35
N ASN A 29 0.34 18.89 3.34
CA ASN A 29 1.65 19.22 2.77
C ASN A 29 2.63 19.41 3.93
N PRO A 30 3.49 18.42 4.24
CA PRO A 30 4.40 18.52 5.37
C PRO A 30 5.56 19.50 5.13
N LEU A 31 5.83 19.89 3.88
CA LEU A 31 6.89 20.87 3.56
C LEU A 31 6.44 22.28 3.94
N THR A 32 5.20 22.63 3.62
CA THR A 32 4.58 23.92 3.99
C THR A 32 3.92 23.89 5.37
N ARG A 33 3.76 22.70 5.96
CA ARG A 33 2.97 22.46 7.17
C ARG A 33 1.51 22.91 7.03
N SER A 34 0.99 22.96 5.80
CA SER A 34 -0.42 23.25 5.53
C SER A 34 -1.24 21.97 5.45
N TYR A 35 -2.52 22.09 5.78
CA TYR A 35 -3.49 21.03 5.59
C TYR A 35 -4.81 21.59 5.07
N ARG A 36 -5.53 20.76 4.32
CA ARG A 36 -6.86 21.07 3.77
C ARG A 36 -7.79 19.89 3.95
N ALA A 37 -8.94 20.12 4.55
CA ALA A 37 -10.01 19.13 4.62
C ALA A 37 -10.70 19.00 3.25
N LEU A 38 -10.91 17.77 2.81
CA LEU A 38 -11.71 17.44 1.63
C LEU A 38 -13.20 17.37 1.98
N PRO A 39 -14.09 17.45 0.97
CA PRO A 39 -15.53 17.27 1.18
C PRO A 39 -15.82 15.99 1.96
N GLN A 40 -16.90 16.00 2.75
CA GLN A 40 -17.26 14.84 3.56
C GLN A 40 -17.51 13.61 2.68
N LEU A 41 -17.00 12.46 3.14
CA LEU A 41 -17.30 11.18 2.53
C LEU A 41 -18.72 10.75 2.94
N GLY A 42 -19.48 10.29 1.96
CA GLY A 42 -20.81 9.73 2.19
C GLY A 42 -20.80 8.38 2.92
N SER A 43 -21.96 7.72 2.95
CA SER A 43 -22.15 6.41 3.58
C SER A 43 -21.30 5.29 2.96
N ALA A 44 -20.90 5.44 1.69
CA ALA A 44 -20.05 4.48 0.98
C ALA A 44 -18.65 4.29 1.59
N TRP A 45 -18.21 5.21 2.46
CA TRP A 45 -16.95 5.08 3.17
C TRP A 45 -17.06 4.22 4.44
N SER A 46 -16.20 3.20 4.50
CA SER A 46 -15.85 2.47 5.72
C SER A 46 -14.38 2.75 6.07
N ARG A 47 -14.04 2.79 7.36
CA ARG A 47 -12.67 3.08 7.88
C ARG A 47 -11.56 2.11 7.42
N HIS A 48 -11.86 1.22 6.47
CA HIS A 48 -10.99 0.16 6.01
C HIS A 48 -10.63 0.26 4.51
N GLY A 49 -10.92 1.36 3.82
CA GLY A 49 -10.48 1.55 2.44
C GLY A 49 -9.01 2.01 2.34
N THR A 50 -8.48 1.99 1.12
CA THR A 50 -7.14 2.50 0.79
C THR A 50 -7.27 3.83 0.08
N VAL A 51 -6.42 4.80 0.43
CA VAL A 51 -6.36 6.12 -0.22
C VAL A 51 -5.11 6.17 -1.10
N LEU A 52 -5.28 6.58 -2.35
CA LEU A 52 -4.23 6.79 -3.33
C LEU A 52 -4.26 8.27 -3.73
N ALA A 53 -3.11 8.92 -3.63
CA ALA A 53 -2.92 10.22 -4.24
C ALA A 53 -2.69 10.02 -5.74
N ALA A 54 -3.49 10.69 -6.56
CA ALA A 54 -3.31 10.77 -7.99
C ALA A 54 -2.65 12.11 -8.37
N PRO A 55 -2.12 12.24 -9.59
CA PRO A 55 -1.55 13.50 -10.06
C PRO A 55 -2.53 14.67 -9.89
N THR A 56 -1.97 15.89 -9.81
CA THR A 56 -2.73 17.16 -9.79
C THR A 56 -3.74 17.32 -8.64
N GLY A 57 -3.51 16.65 -7.51
CA GLY A 57 -4.34 16.79 -6.30
C GLY A 57 -5.63 15.98 -6.33
N HIS A 58 -5.79 15.10 -7.33
CA HIS A 58 -6.84 14.10 -7.32
C HIS A 58 -6.60 13.05 -6.22
N VAL A 59 -7.68 12.54 -5.65
CA VAL A 59 -7.62 11.49 -4.63
C VAL A 59 -8.53 10.36 -5.05
N LEU A 60 -7.99 9.15 -5.10
CA LEU A 60 -8.76 7.94 -5.29
C LEU A 60 -8.83 7.18 -3.97
N LEU A 61 -10.04 6.86 -3.55
CA LEU A 61 -10.31 6.03 -2.38
C LEU A 61 -10.96 4.73 -2.84
N LEU A 62 -10.39 3.61 -2.42
CA LEU A 62 -10.85 2.28 -2.78
C LEU A 62 -11.36 1.59 -1.51
N ALA A 63 -12.68 1.48 -1.42
CA ALA A 63 -13.37 0.73 -0.38
C ALA A 63 -13.59 -0.73 -0.84
N GLU A 64 -14.50 -1.44 -0.17
CA GLU A 64 -14.82 -2.83 -0.52
C GLU A 64 -15.64 -2.95 -1.80
N LEU A 65 -16.67 -2.10 -1.95
CA LEU A 65 -17.60 -2.15 -3.08
C LEU A 65 -17.54 -0.91 -3.98
N ALA A 66 -16.87 0.15 -3.52
CA ALA A 66 -16.90 1.44 -4.20
C ALA A 66 -15.50 2.06 -4.34
N ALA A 67 -15.30 2.74 -5.46
CA ALA A 67 -14.23 3.71 -5.66
C ALA A 67 -14.81 5.12 -5.52
N LEU A 68 -14.18 5.97 -4.71
CA LEU A 68 -14.51 7.38 -4.60
C LEU A 68 -13.38 8.20 -5.21
N TRP A 69 -13.69 8.97 -6.23
CA TRP A 69 -12.74 9.84 -6.93
C TRP A 69 -13.03 11.30 -6.60
N TYR A 70 -12.07 11.96 -5.97
CA TYR A 70 -12.14 13.38 -5.70
C TYR A 70 -11.68 14.17 -6.92
N ASN A 71 -12.57 15.03 -7.43
CA ASN A 71 -12.24 16.00 -8.45
C ASN A 71 -11.94 17.37 -7.79
N PRO A 72 -10.71 17.87 -7.84
CA PRO A 72 -10.34 19.15 -7.24
C PRO A 72 -11.01 20.34 -7.92
N GLY A 73 -11.35 20.24 -9.22
CA GLY A 73 -11.98 21.32 -9.97
C GLY A 73 -13.43 21.57 -9.56
N SER A 74 -14.19 20.52 -9.25
CA SER A 74 -15.59 20.63 -8.80
C SER A 74 -15.78 20.51 -7.29
N PHE A 75 -14.71 20.23 -6.54
CA PHE A 75 -14.74 20.00 -5.08
C PHE A 75 -15.78 18.93 -4.67
N GLN A 76 -15.86 17.84 -5.43
CA GLN A 76 -16.86 16.79 -5.25
C GLN A 76 -16.26 15.39 -5.35
N TRP A 77 -16.96 14.43 -4.74
CA TRP A 77 -16.68 13.00 -4.85
C TRP A 77 -17.56 12.38 -5.93
N LEU A 78 -16.93 11.75 -6.91
CA LEU A 78 -17.59 10.81 -7.82
C LEU A 78 -17.52 9.41 -7.21
N THR A 79 -18.61 8.65 -7.30
CA THR A 79 -18.70 7.30 -6.74
C THR A 79 -18.89 6.30 -7.87
N PHE A 80 -18.07 5.25 -7.88
CA PHE A 80 -18.13 4.18 -8.87
C PHE A 80 -18.22 2.83 -8.17
N SER A 81 -18.98 1.89 -8.73
CA SER A 81 -18.93 0.50 -8.28
C SER A 81 -17.60 -0.12 -8.69
N LEU A 82 -16.99 -0.91 -7.80
CA LEU A 82 -15.77 -1.64 -8.11
C LEU A 82 -16.04 -2.88 -8.96
N ASN A 83 -17.17 -3.55 -8.75
CA ASN A 83 -17.49 -4.84 -9.40
C ASN A 83 -16.35 -5.87 -9.31
N LEU A 84 -15.48 -5.75 -8.30
CA LEU A 84 -14.40 -6.70 -8.04
C LEU A 84 -14.94 -7.91 -7.26
N PRO A 85 -14.33 -9.09 -7.41
CA PRO A 85 -14.81 -10.31 -6.74
C PRO A 85 -14.63 -10.28 -5.22
N SER A 86 -13.72 -9.44 -4.73
CA SER A 86 -13.51 -9.19 -3.31
C SER A 86 -12.85 -7.83 -3.10
N LYS A 87 -12.74 -7.42 -1.84
CA LYS A 87 -12.11 -6.16 -1.46
C LYS A 87 -10.68 -6.05 -2.02
N PRO A 88 -10.34 -4.99 -2.77
CA PRO A 88 -9.00 -4.79 -3.30
C PRO A 88 -7.99 -4.61 -2.15
N ARG A 89 -6.90 -5.36 -2.23
CA ARG A 89 -5.83 -5.37 -1.24
C ARG A 89 -4.61 -4.61 -1.73
N SER A 90 -4.19 -3.63 -0.92
CA SER A 90 -2.99 -2.81 -1.15
C SER A 90 -2.93 -2.28 -2.60
N PRO A 91 -3.97 -1.61 -3.10
CA PRO A 91 -3.96 -1.08 -4.44
C PRO A 91 -2.83 -0.07 -4.63
N VAL A 92 -2.32 0.04 -5.86
CA VAL A 92 -1.27 0.99 -6.25
C VAL A 92 -1.69 1.71 -7.52
N LEU A 93 -1.40 3.01 -7.58
CA LEU A 93 -1.55 3.80 -8.81
C LEU A 93 -0.19 3.88 -9.52
N VAL A 94 -0.16 3.44 -10.76
CA VAL A 94 1.02 3.48 -11.63
C VAL A 94 0.59 4.03 -12.98
N ALA A 95 1.24 5.12 -13.42
CA ALA A 95 0.80 5.93 -14.55
C ALA A 95 -0.70 6.30 -14.43
N ASP A 96 -1.53 5.95 -15.41
CA ASP A 96 -2.98 6.21 -15.44
C ASP A 96 -3.83 4.99 -15.02
N ALA A 97 -3.21 3.95 -14.45
CA ALA A 97 -3.88 2.70 -14.09
C ALA A 97 -3.70 2.32 -12.61
N VAL A 98 -4.80 1.83 -12.04
CA VAL A 98 -4.85 1.30 -10.69
C VAL A 98 -4.69 -0.20 -10.76
N TYR A 99 -3.82 -0.75 -9.92
CA TYR A 99 -3.61 -2.19 -9.80
C TYR A 99 -3.94 -2.65 -8.40
N ALA A 100 -4.62 -3.77 -8.26
CA ALA A 100 -5.01 -4.33 -6.97
C ALA A 100 -4.96 -5.85 -6.95
N LEU A 101 -4.69 -6.43 -5.78
CA LEU A 101 -4.86 -7.86 -5.55
C LEU A 101 -6.26 -8.11 -4.99
N CYS A 102 -6.99 -9.06 -5.56
CA CYS A 102 -8.23 -9.57 -5.00
C CYS A 102 -8.06 -11.05 -4.62
N ASP A 103 -8.59 -11.43 -3.47
CA ASP A 103 -8.68 -12.84 -3.07
C ASP A 103 -9.93 -13.43 -3.73
N VAL A 104 -9.75 -14.31 -4.70
CA VAL A 104 -10.84 -15.04 -5.38
C VAL A 104 -10.98 -16.48 -4.85
N GLY A 105 -10.23 -16.78 -3.78
CA GLY A 105 -10.22 -18.09 -3.16
C GLY A 105 -11.47 -18.36 -2.32
N SER A 106 -11.41 -19.47 -1.59
CA SER A 106 -12.44 -19.85 -0.62
C SER A 106 -12.02 -19.43 0.80
N PRO A 107 -12.92 -19.49 1.79
CA PRO A 107 -12.57 -19.24 3.19
C PRO A 107 -11.40 -20.11 3.72
N TRP A 108 -11.14 -21.25 3.08
CA TRP A 108 -10.11 -22.22 3.47
C TRP A 108 -8.77 -21.99 2.78
N ARG A 109 -8.78 -21.40 1.57
CA ARG A 109 -7.57 -21.20 0.76
C ARG A 109 -7.70 -19.91 -0.04
N SER A 110 -6.92 -18.90 0.35
CA SER A 110 -6.74 -17.69 -0.45
C SER A 110 -6.15 -18.01 -1.82
N GLN A 111 -6.67 -17.35 -2.84
CA GLN A 111 -6.15 -17.37 -4.20
C GLN A 111 -6.09 -15.92 -4.71
N TRP A 112 -4.89 -15.37 -4.78
CA TRP A 112 -4.72 -13.96 -5.14
C TRP A 112 -4.67 -13.81 -6.65
N LYS A 113 -5.39 -12.81 -7.17
CA LYS A 113 -5.38 -12.42 -8.59
C LYS A 113 -5.13 -10.93 -8.72
N LEU A 114 -4.39 -10.55 -9.75
CA LEU A 114 -4.08 -9.17 -10.08
C LEU A 114 -5.16 -8.60 -10.99
N PHE A 115 -5.68 -7.43 -10.62
CA PHE A 115 -6.63 -6.67 -11.42
C PHE A 115 -6.06 -5.30 -11.75
N SER A 116 -6.43 -4.76 -12.90
CA SER A 116 -6.10 -3.40 -13.32
C SER A 116 -7.32 -2.65 -13.82
N CYS A 117 -7.36 -1.34 -13.58
CA CYS A 117 -8.38 -0.45 -14.12
C CYS A 117 -7.72 0.87 -14.50
N ARG A 118 -7.90 1.33 -15.74
CA ARG A 118 -7.49 2.69 -16.13
C ARG A 118 -8.41 3.69 -15.44
N LEU A 119 -7.86 4.80 -14.97
CA LEU A 119 -8.63 5.83 -14.25
C LEU A 119 -9.81 6.36 -15.08
N ARG A 120 -9.62 6.51 -16.40
CA ARG A 120 -10.67 6.95 -17.33
C ARG A 120 -11.79 5.92 -17.55
N GLU A 121 -11.58 4.68 -17.14
CA GLU A 121 -12.52 3.57 -17.30
C GLU A 121 -13.18 3.19 -15.97
N LEU A 122 -12.85 3.91 -14.90
CA LEU A 122 -13.43 3.71 -13.57
C LEU A 122 -14.95 3.90 -13.61
N GLY A 123 -15.69 2.86 -13.23
CA GLY A 123 -17.16 2.84 -13.31
C GLY A 123 -17.74 2.72 -14.73
N GLY A 124 -16.90 2.63 -15.76
CA GLY A 124 -17.33 2.32 -17.12
C GLY A 124 -17.59 0.83 -17.34
N PRO A 125 -18.15 0.44 -18.50
CA PRO A 125 -18.46 -0.96 -18.83
C PRO A 125 -17.22 -1.84 -18.98
N ARG A 126 -16.06 -1.26 -19.32
CA ARG A 126 -14.77 -1.96 -19.33
C ARG A 126 -14.22 -2.16 -17.92
N GLY A 127 -14.25 -1.10 -17.09
CA GLY A 127 -14.01 -1.21 -15.66
C GLY A 127 -12.68 -1.88 -15.29
N TRP A 128 -12.77 -2.94 -14.49
CA TRP A 128 -11.63 -3.69 -13.99
C TRP A 128 -11.36 -4.94 -14.83
N ASP A 129 -10.13 -5.08 -15.30
CA ASP A 129 -9.64 -6.25 -16.03
C ASP A 129 -8.80 -7.13 -15.12
N ARG A 130 -8.97 -8.45 -15.22
CA ARG A 130 -8.10 -9.44 -14.58
C ARG A 130 -6.86 -9.62 -15.43
N LEU A 131 -5.69 -9.35 -14.86
CA LEU A 131 -4.40 -9.59 -15.52
C LEU A 131 -3.94 -11.01 -15.24
N GLU A 132 -3.78 -11.80 -16.31
CA GLU A 132 -3.26 -13.16 -16.23
C GLU A 132 -2.37 -13.48 -17.42
N LYS A 133 -1.37 -14.33 -17.19
CA LYS A 133 -0.66 -15.03 -18.25
C LYS A 133 -0.45 -16.47 -17.83
N HIS A 134 -0.41 -17.37 -18.82
CA HIS A 134 -0.21 -18.79 -18.56
C HIS A 134 1.15 -19.06 -17.87
N GLU A 135 2.20 -18.34 -18.29
CA GLU A 135 3.55 -18.47 -17.74
C GLU A 135 3.68 -18.04 -16.27
N TRP A 136 2.69 -17.35 -15.71
CA TRP A 136 2.73 -16.93 -14.31
C TRP A 136 2.54 -18.11 -13.34
N GLY A 137 1.93 -19.22 -13.78
CA GLY A 137 1.69 -20.40 -12.95
C GLY A 137 1.18 -20.05 -11.54
N ASP A 138 1.93 -20.49 -10.54
CA ASP A 138 1.59 -20.35 -9.11
C ASP A 138 2.29 -19.16 -8.42
N VAL A 139 2.76 -18.15 -9.16
CA VAL A 139 3.48 -16.98 -8.63
C VAL A 139 2.73 -16.30 -7.46
N PHE A 140 1.40 -16.27 -7.50
CA PHE A 140 0.61 -15.68 -6.42
C PHE A 140 0.43 -16.59 -5.20
N ASP A 141 0.58 -17.91 -5.39
CA ASP A 141 0.31 -18.92 -4.37
C ASP A 141 1.53 -19.16 -3.45
N ILE A 142 2.75 -18.87 -3.93
CA ILE A 142 3.98 -19.00 -3.11
C ILE A 142 4.04 -17.98 -1.97
N LEU A 143 3.28 -16.88 -2.04
CA LEU A 143 3.28 -15.82 -1.04
C LEU A 143 2.09 -15.94 -0.08
N LYS A 144 2.36 -15.74 1.21
CA LYS A 144 1.35 -15.54 2.24
C LYS A 144 1.10 -14.04 2.41
N ARG A 145 -0.17 -13.64 2.34
CA ARG A 145 -0.64 -12.26 2.57
C ARG A 145 0.04 -11.19 1.69
N PRO A 146 0.16 -11.42 0.37
CA PRO A 146 0.86 -10.50 -0.54
C PRO A 146 0.28 -9.07 -0.48
N ARG A 147 1.13 -8.10 -0.79
CA ARG A 147 0.80 -6.67 -0.88
C ARG A 147 1.49 -6.09 -2.10
N LEU A 148 0.80 -5.24 -2.85
CA LEU A 148 1.44 -4.47 -3.90
C LEU A 148 2.06 -3.20 -3.34
N ILE A 149 3.19 -2.83 -3.90
CA ILE A 149 3.91 -1.59 -3.66
C ILE A 149 4.37 -1.06 -5.02
N ARG A 150 4.31 0.25 -5.23
CA ARG A 150 4.85 0.85 -6.46
C ARG A 150 6.36 0.62 -6.54
N GLY A 151 6.82 0.03 -7.64
CA GLY A 151 8.25 -0.16 -7.93
C GLY A 151 8.92 1.15 -8.35
N ARG A 152 10.20 1.08 -8.69
CA ARG A 152 10.95 2.22 -9.23
C ARG A 152 10.46 2.55 -10.64
N GLY A 153 10.34 3.84 -10.95
CA GLY A 153 9.86 4.32 -12.25
C GLY A 153 8.34 4.17 -12.45
N GLU A 154 7.93 4.17 -13.71
CA GLU A 154 6.51 4.19 -14.11
C GLU A 154 5.98 2.84 -14.61
N GLY A 155 6.86 1.85 -14.79
CA GLY A 155 6.52 0.57 -15.40
C GLY A 155 6.64 -0.62 -14.47
N ARG A 156 6.70 -0.43 -13.15
CA ARG A 156 7.04 -1.52 -12.21
C ARG A 156 6.13 -1.58 -10.99
N ILE A 157 5.74 -2.80 -10.64
CA ILE A 157 5.02 -3.12 -9.41
C ILE A 157 5.83 -4.15 -8.63
N LEU A 158 5.90 -3.97 -7.31
CA LEU A 158 6.47 -4.95 -6.40
C LEU A 158 5.34 -5.69 -5.68
N MET A 159 5.44 -7.02 -5.62
CA MET A 159 4.58 -7.85 -4.80
C MET A 159 5.39 -8.42 -3.64
N VAL A 160 5.00 -8.06 -2.42
CA VAL A 160 5.74 -8.40 -1.20
C VAL A 160 4.89 -9.29 -0.31
N GLY A 161 5.45 -10.41 0.14
CA GLY A 161 4.75 -11.35 1.01
C GLY A 161 5.70 -12.27 1.77
N GLY A 162 5.16 -13.00 2.73
CA GLY A 162 5.92 -14.06 3.39
C GLY A 162 6.00 -15.28 2.47
N LEU A 163 7.20 -15.69 2.08
CA LEU A 163 7.39 -16.89 1.26
C LEU A 163 6.97 -18.12 2.05
N ARG A 164 6.01 -18.88 1.54
CA ARG A 164 5.59 -20.13 2.17
C ARG A 164 6.73 -21.15 2.12
N SER A 165 6.93 -21.88 3.22
CA SER A 165 7.88 -23.01 3.26
C SER A 165 7.35 -24.25 2.54
N SER A 166 6.02 -24.40 2.45
CA SER A 166 5.32 -25.43 1.68
C SER A 166 3.91 -24.96 1.29
N PHE A 167 3.19 -25.72 0.48
CA PHE A 167 1.82 -25.41 0.09
C PHE A 167 0.75 -25.78 1.13
N ALA A 168 1.15 -26.33 2.29
CA ALA A 168 0.21 -26.60 3.38
C ALA A 168 -0.43 -25.31 3.90
N VAL A 169 -1.71 -25.38 4.30
CA VAL A 169 -2.52 -24.22 4.74
C VAL A 169 -1.82 -23.44 5.86
N ASP A 170 -1.26 -24.16 6.83
CA ASP A 170 -0.61 -23.61 8.01
C ASP A 170 0.92 -23.54 7.90
N ALA A 171 1.46 -23.75 6.71
CA ALA A 171 2.91 -23.66 6.50
C ALA A 171 3.45 -22.31 7.02
N PRO A 172 4.52 -22.32 7.83
CA PRO A 172 5.19 -21.11 8.25
C PRO A 172 5.85 -20.44 7.04
N CYS A 173 6.07 -19.13 7.13
CA CYS A 173 6.85 -18.43 6.12
C CYS A 173 8.35 -18.60 6.41
N SER A 174 9.14 -18.99 5.42
CA SER A 174 10.60 -19.18 5.53
C SER A 174 11.35 -17.84 5.58
N THR A 175 10.85 -16.85 4.84
CA THR A 175 11.36 -15.46 4.82
C THR A 175 10.31 -14.55 4.19
N VAL A 176 10.67 -13.29 3.93
CA VAL A 176 9.92 -12.36 3.07
C VAL A 176 10.53 -12.37 1.66
N LEU A 177 9.67 -12.44 0.65
CA LEU A 177 10.03 -12.37 -0.75
C LEU A 177 9.39 -11.14 -1.40
N ILE A 178 10.15 -10.50 -2.28
CA ILE A 178 9.76 -9.37 -3.13
C ILE A 178 9.87 -9.85 -4.57
N LEU A 179 8.72 -9.97 -5.23
CA LEU A 179 8.64 -10.17 -6.66
C LEU A 179 8.43 -8.82 -7.35
N ARG A 180 8.97 -8.67 -8.55
CA ARG A 180 8.77 -7.48 -9.39
C ARG A 180 8.06 -7.88 -10.67
N LEU A 181 7.05 -7.09 -11.03
CA LEU A 181 6.36 -7.16 -12.30
C LEU A 181 6.80 -5.97 -13.15
N ASP A 182 7.33 -6.27 -14.33
CA ASP A 182 7.51 -5.29 -15.40
C ASP A 182 6.19 -5.16 -16.18
N LEU A 183 5.61 -3.96 -16.20
CA LEU A 183 4.30 -3.71 -16.81
C LEU A 183 4.35 -3.67 -18.35
N GLY A 184 5.53 -3.47 -18.95
CA GLY A 184 5.69 -3.46 -20.41
C GLY A 184 5.72 -4.87 -21.00
N THR A 185 6.38 -5.80 -20.31
CA THR A 185 6.55 -7.20 -20.73
C THR A 185 5.58 -8.16 -20.03
N LEU A 186 5.01 -7.72 -18.91
CA LEU A 186 4.23 -8.52 -17.98
C LEU A 186 4.99 -9.75 -17.45
N ALA A 187 6.31 -9.63 -17.33
CA ALA A 187 7.18 -10.65 -16.76
C ALA A 187 7.40 -10.43 -15.25
N TRP A 188 7.42 -11.53 -14.50
CA TRP A 188 7.78 -11.53 -13.09
C TRP A 188 9.22 -11.95 -12.89
N ASP A 189 9.92 -11.29 -11.97
CA ASP A 189 11.23 -11.69 -11.49
C ASP A 189 11.35 -11.61 -9.97
N GLU A 190 12.27 -12.39 -9.38
CA GLU A 190 12.63 -12.25 -7.97
C GLU A 190 13.54 -11.03 -7.78
N ALA A 191 12.99 -9.97 -7.19
CA ALA A 191 13.72 -8.73 -6.97
C ALA A 191 14.50 -8.74 -5.64
N GLY A 192 13.99 -9.43 -4.62
CA GLY A 192 14.66 -9.46 -3.34
C GLY A 192 14.10 -10.49 -2.37
N ARG A 193 15.00 -11.08 -1.59
CA ARG A 193 14.68 -12.02 -0.52
C ARG A 193 15.30 -11.53 0.77
N MET A 194 14.48 -11.37 1.81
CA MET A 194 14.96 -10.84 3.08
C MET A 194 16.00 -11.80 3.67
N PRO A 195 17.18 -11.31 4.08
CA PRO A 195 18.18 -12.12 4.77
C PRO A 195 17.58 -12.78 6.02
N LEU A 196 17.91 -14.05 6.23
CA LEU A 196 17.31 -14.86 7.29
C LEU A 196 17.56 -14.28 8.69
N GLU A 197 18.75 -13.70 8.90
CA GLU A 197 19.12 -12.98 10.12
C GLU A 197 18.16 -11.81 10.43
N MET A 198 17.78 -11.02 9.40
CA MET A 198 16.82 -9.93 9.56
C MET A 198 15.41 -10.48 9.81
N TYR A 199 15.01 -11.51 9.07
CA TYR A 199 13.69 -12.13 9.22
C TYR A 199 13.45 -12.73 10.62
N ARG A 200 14.49 -13.35 11.21
CA ARG A 200 14.45 -13.89 12.58
C ARG A 200 14.09 -12.81 13.61
N CYS A 201 14.55 -11.56 13.45
CA CYS A 201 14.21 -10.46 14.36
C CYS A 201 12.70 -10.15 14.43
N PHE A 202 11.94 -10.48 13.38
CA PHE A 202 10.48 -10.30 13.38
C PHE A 202 9.72 -11.41 14.09
N GLY A 203 10.42 -12.44 14.59
CA GLY A 203 9.84 -13.66 15.18
C GLY A 203 9.90 -14.88 14.25
N GLY A 204 10.72 -14.84 13.20
CA GLY A 204 10.89 -15.90 12.18
C GLY A 204 11.40 -17.26 12.64
N SER A 205 11.46 -17.53 13.95
CA SER A 205 11.90 -18.83 14.49
C SER A 205 10.69 -19.69 14.88
N GLY A 206 10.12 -20.42 13.90
CA GLY A 206 9.49 -21.75 14.05
C GLY A 206 8.44 -22.04 15.14
N ALA A 207 8.01 -21.08 15.97
CA ALA A 207 7.09 -21.36 17.06
C ALA A 207 5.68 -21.61 16.50
N PRO A 208 5.04 -22.75 16.82
CA PRO A 208 3.67 -23.00 16.43
C PRO A 208 2.77 -21.92 17.05
N GLY A 209 2.08 -21.15 16.22
CA GLY A 209 1.19 -20.05 16.64
C GLY A 209 1.79 -18.63 16.62
N GLY A 210 3.08 -18.47 16.29
CA GLY A 210 3.72 -17.14 16.17
C GLY A 210 3.29 -16.38 14.92
N THR A 211 2.30 -15.48 15.02
CA THR A 211 1.97 -14.60 13.88
C THR A 211 3.08 -13.57 13.65
N ASN A 212 3.93 -13.79 12.64
CA ASN A 212 4.84 -12.78 12.08
C ASN A 212 4.03 -11.66 11.44
N LYS A 213 3.44 -10.80 12.27
CA LYS A 213 2.71 -9.60 11.83
C LYS A 213 3.72 -8.51 11.48
N VAL A 214 4.40 -8.70 10.35
CA VAL A 214 5.23 -7.68 9.72
C VAL A 214 4.31 -6.71 8.98
N LYS A 215 4.48 -5.42 9.26
CA LYS A 215 3.88 -4.34 8.47
C LYS A 215 4.83 -4.00 7.34
N VAL A 216 4.27 -3.86 6.15
CA VAL A 216 5.03 -3.54 4.94
C VAL A 216 4.42 -2.27 4.34
N PHE A 217 5.27 -1.33 3.97
CA PHE A 217 4.88 -0.08 3.31
C PHE A 217 6.05 0.44 2.47
N GLY A 218 5.80 1.43 1.62
CA GLY A 218 6.81 2.00 0.75
C GLY A 218 6.24 2.44 -0.58
N GLY A 219 7.10 2.52 -1.59
CA GLY A 219 6.80 3.01 -2.92
C GLY A 219 8.08 3.47 -3.60
N TYR A 220 8.00 3.70 -4.91
CA TYR A 220 9.10 4.26 -5.71
C TYR A 220 10.41 3.47 -5.57
N GLY A 221 10.32 2.14 -5.50
CA GLY A 221 11.48 1.26 -5.38
C GLY A 221 12.02 1.09 -3.96
N ARG A 222 11.36 1.62 -2.93
CA ARG A 222 11.72 1.36 -1.53
C ARG A 222 10.63 0.62 -0.81
N VAL A 223 11.01 -0.43 -0.08
CA VAL A 223 10.12 -1.23 0.75
C VAL A 223 10.63 -1.24 2.18
N TRP A 224 9.73 -0.99 3.13
CA TRP A 224 10.03 -0.90 4.54
C TRP A 224 9.25 -1.93 5.32
N PHE A 225 9.92 -2.54 6.30
CA PHE A 225 9.38 -3.60 7.14
C PHE A 225 9.48 -3.22 8.61
N SER A 226 8.35 -3.20 9.29
CA SER A 226 8.29 -2.97 10.74
C SER A 226 7.52 -4.08 11.46
N GLY A 227 7.83 -4.30 12.73
CA GLY A 227 7.18 -5.35 13.51
C GLY A 227 7.32 -5.09 15.00
N LYS A 228 6.37 -5.60 15.79
CA LYS A 228 6.31 -5.33 17.24
C LYS A 228 7.57 -5.74 18.00
N LYS A 229 8.25 -6.80 17.54
CA LYS A 229 9.48 -7.33 18.14
C LYS A 229 10.75 -6.55 17.74
N VAL A 230 10.67 -5.76 16.69
CA VAL A 230 11.77 -4.95 16.17
C VAL A 230 11.53 -3.50 16.62
N ARG A 231 12.03 -3.15 17.81
CA ARG A 231 11.87 -1.81 18.40
C ARG A 231 13.06 -0.91 18.04
N GLY A 232 12.81 0.38 17.83
CA GLY A 232 13.85 1.39 17.58
C GLY A 232 14.47 1.35 16.17
N LYS A 233 14.08 0.38 15.34
CA LYS A 233 14.60 0.18 13.99
C LYS A 233 13.59 -0.47 13.07
N LEU A 234 13.89 -0.46 11.79
CA LEU A 234 13.12 -1.12 10.74
C LEU A 234 14.06 -1.65 9.65
N VAL A 235 13.58 -2.57 8.82
CA VAL A 235 14.34 -3.05 7.65
C VAL A 235 13.89 -2.30 6.42
N MET A 236 14.84 -1.89 5.59
CA MET A 236 14.61 -1.32 4.27
C MET A 236 15.17 -2.27 3.21
N TRP A 237 14.42 -2.41 2.13
CA TRP A 237 14.93 -2.87 0.84
C TRP A 237 14.80 -1.75 -0.18
N GLU A 238 15.84 -1.54 -0.99
CA GLU A 238 15.88 -0.51 -2.03
C GLU A 238 16.24 -1.15 -3.38
N GLU A 239 15.38 -0.94 -4.37
CA GLU A 239 15.51 -1.47 -5.73
C GLU A 239 16.74 -0.87 -6.42
N GLU A 240 17.64 -1.74 -6.89
CA GLU A 240 18.79 -1.34 -7.70
C GLU A 240 18.40 -1.16 -9.17
N GLU A 241 19.17 -0.33 -9.87
CA GLU A 241 19.03 -0.18 -11.32
C GLU A 241 19.39 -1.50 -12.02
N VAL A 242 18.55 -1.87 -12.99
CA VAL A 242 18.73 -3.08 -13.81
C VAL A 242 20.08 -2.99 -14.53
N GLY A 243 20.91 -4.04 -14.39
CA GLY A 243 22.22 -4.13 -15.06
C GLY A 243 23.45 -3.80 -14.19
N LYS A 244 23.28 -3.39 -12.92
CA LYS A 244 24.42 -3.15 -12.01
C LYS A 244 24.81 -4.33 -11.13
N SER A 245 23.99 -5.38 -11.04
CA SER A 245 24.25 -6.55 -10.20
C SER A 245 23.75 -7.83 -10.87
N GLY A 246 24.62 -8.84 -10.96
CA GLY A 246 24.37 -10.15 -11.58
C GLY A 246 23.51 -11.12 -10.74
N GLY A 247 22.68 -10.61 -9.83
CA GLY A 247 21.78 -11.42 -9.02
C GLY A 247 20.91 -10.57 -8.07
N GLY A 248 19.58 -10.80 -8.10
CA GLY A 248 18.60 -10.32 -7.11
C GLY A 248 18.66 -8.83 -6.77
N GLY A 249 18.19 -7.99 -7.69
CA GLY A 249 18.47 -6.54 -7.79
C GLY A 249 17.87 -5.61 -6.72
N GLY A 250 18.30 -5.72 -5.46
CA GLY A 250 18.10 -4.67 -4.47
C GLY A 250 18.88 -4.82 -3.15
N LYS A 251 19.10 -3.71 -2.45
CA LYS A 251 19.92 -3.64 -1.22
C LYS A 251 19.07 -3.72 0.04
N TRP A 252 19.45 -4.59 0.96
CA TRP A 252 18.86 -4.69 2.30
C TRP A 252 19.68 -3.89 3.31
N ARG A 253 19.02 -3.15 4.21
CA ARG A 253 19.70 -2.47 5.33
C ARG A 253 18.78 -2.28 6.54
N TRP A 254 19.39 -2.23 7.71
CA TRP A 254 18.74 -1.71 8.91
C TRP A 254 18.67 -0.19 8.84
N VAL A 255 17.58 0.37 9.37
CA VAL A 255 17.46 1.79 9.65
C VAL A 255 17.07 1.95 11.12
N ASP A 256 18.01 2.49 11.89
CA ASP A 256 17.89 2.73 13.32
C ASP A 256 17.35 4.12 13.62
N GLY A 257 17.10 4.41 14.91
CA GLY A 257 16.65 5.72 15.37
C GLY A 257 15.17 6.00 15.09
N VAL A 258 14.37 4.96 14.84
CA VAL A 258 12.95 5.11 14.55
C VAL A 258 12.15 5.16 15.85
N PRO A 259 11.33 6.20 16.08
CA PRO A 259 10.46 6.26 17.25
C PRO A 259 9.56 5.02 17.30
N GLY A 260 9.58 4.33 18.44
CA GLY A 260 8.99 3.01 18.60
C GLY A 260 7.47 2.95 18.45
N TYR A 261 6.89 1.82 18.85
CA TYR A 261 5.50 1.43 18.59
C TYR A 261 4.42 2.32 19.27
N GLY A 262 4.80 3.41 19.97
CA GLY A 262 3.91 4.32 20.71
C GLY A 262 3.47 5.55 19.91
N ASP A 263 4.41 6.33 19.37
CA ASP A 263 4.14 7.70 18.87
C ASP A 263 4.65 7.99 17.44
N GLY A 264 5.20 6.97 16.75
CA GLY A 264 5.83 7.14 15.44
C GLY A 264 4.88 7.06 14.24
N VAL A 265 4.96 8.07 13.36
CA VAL A 265 4.22 8.25 12.08
C VAL A 265 4.54 7.16 11.03
N TYR A 266 5.36 6.14 11.31
CA TYR A 266 5.78 5.13 10.33
C TYR A 266 4.74 4.01 10.09
N ARG A 267 3.45 4.34 10.15
CA ARG A 267 2.35 3.44 9.77
C ARG A 267 1.81 3.84 8.40
N GLY A 268 2.48 3.41 7.33
CA GLY A 268 1.85 3.30 6.01
C GLY A 268 1.61 4.59 5.24
N PHE A 269 2.32 5.69 5.57
CA PHE A 269 2.28 6.87 4.72
C PHE A 269 3.16 6.65 3.49
N VAL A 270 2.53 6.67 2.32
CA VAL A 270 3.24 6.87 1.05
C VAL A 270 3.43 8.37 0.92
N PHE A 271 4.66 8.84 1.13
CA PHE A 271 5.01 10.23 0.87
C PHE A 271 5.33 10.36 -0.62
N ASN A 272 4.35 10.81 -1.40
CA ASN A 272 4.61 11.31 -2.75
C ASN A 272 4.82 12.83 -2.67
N ALA A 273 6.06 13.25 -2.39
CA ALA A 273 6.44 14.64 -2.61
C ALA A 273 6.70 14.84 -4.09
N GLU A 274 5.63 15.10 -4.83
CA GLU A 274 5.76 15.87 -6.05
C GLU A 274 5.84 17.34 -5.67
N LEU A 275 6.71 18.09 -6.35
CA LEU A 275 6.79 19.55 -6.25
C LEU A 275 5.58 20.16 -6.98
N ALA A 276 4.39 19.68 -6.64
CA ALA A 276 3.14 20.26 -7.07
C ALA A 276 2.86 21.41 -6.11
N ALA A 277 2.65 22.61 -6.67
CA ALA A 277 2.09 23.73 -5.96
C ALA A 277 0.66 23.36 -5.53
N VAL A 278 0.52 22.63 -4.43
CA VAL A 278 -0.77 22.41 -3.79
C VAL A 278 -0.84 23.34 -2.58
N PRO A 279 -1.73 24.34 -2.61
CA PRO A 279 -2.14 25.12 -1.43
C PRO A 279 -2.89 24.25 -0.42
#